data_AF-A0A956NTC3-F1
#
_entry.id   AF-A0A956NTC3-F1
#
_cell.length_a   1.000
_cell.length_b   1.000
_cell.length_c   1.000
_cell.angle_alpha   90.00
_cell.angle_beta   90.00
_cell.angle_gamma   90.00
#
_symmetry.space_group_name_H-M   'P 1'
#
loop_
_entity.id
_entity.type
_entity.pdbx_description
1 polymer ?
#
loop_
_entity_poly.entity_id
_entity_poly.type
_entity_poly.pdbx_seq_one_letter_code
_entity_poly.pdbx_strand_id
1 'polypeptide(L)'
;ASPGVLNLMGVLSATTGEPLPDIAARFRGRGYGYLKAEVSDAIVERLAPVREEYLRLCDEPAYIDGVLERSAEEARTIARTTIARVRDVVGLG
;
A
#
# COMPACT_ATOMS: atom_id res chain seq x y z
N ALA A 1 -6.72 19.60 -21.46
CA ALA A 1 -6.62 19.90 -20.01
C ALA A 1 -5.14 20.03 -19.63
N SER A 2 -4.81 20.82 -18.61
CA SER A 2 -3.42 20.92 -18.11
C SER A 2 -2.95 19.56 -17.54
N PRO A 3 -1.67 19.19 -17.67
CA PRO A 3 -1.12 17.95 -17.07
C PRO A 3 -1.45 17.78 -15.58
N GLY A 4 -1.46 18.88 -14.82
CA GLY A 4 -1.79 18.83 -13.38
C GLY A 4 -3.24 18.43 -13.10
N VAL A 5 -4.18 18.83 -13.95
CA VAL A 5 -5.60 18.47 -13.82
C VAL A 5 -5.78 16.98 -14.12
N LEU A 6 -5.12 16.46 -15.15
CA LEU A 6 -5.16 15.04 -15.49
C LEU A 6 -4.58 14.18 -14.36
N ASN A 7 -3.47 14.62 -13.75
CA ASN A 7 -2.88 13.92 -12.61
C ASN A 7 -3.86 13.86 -11.43
N LEU A 8 -4.48 14.99 -11.06
CA LEU A 8 -5.45 15.03 -9.95
C LEU A 8 -6.68 14.16 -10.21
N MET A 9 -7.21 14.16 -11.43
CA MET A 9 -8.30 13.25 -11.79
C MET A 9 -7.87 11.77 -11.73
N GLY A 10 -6.64 11.46 -12.12
CA GLY A 10 -6.06 10.12 -11.99
C GLY A 10 -5.93 9.66 -10.55
N VAL A 11 -5.46 10.55 -9.66
CA VAL A 11 -5.41 10.27 -8.22
C VAL A 11 -6.81 10.05 -7.67
N LEU A 12 -7.76 10.93 -7.98
CA LEU A 12 -9.15 10.79 -7.52
C LEU A 12 -9.77 9.45 -7.97
N SER A 13 -9.53 9.07 -9.23
CA SER A 13 -9.96 7.79 -9.79
C SER A 13 -9.36 6.61 -9.02
N ALA A 14 -8.05 6.65 -8.74
CA ALA A 14 -7.37 5.59 -7.99
C ALA A 14 -7.83 5.49 -6.53
N THR A 15 -8.21 6.60 -5.90
CA THR A 15 -8.66 6.60 -4.50
C THR A 15 -10.13 6.23 -4.33
N THR A 16 -10.99 6.60 -5.29
CA THR A 16 -12.45 6.40 -5.20
C THR A 16 -12.96 5.22 -6.03
N GLY A 17 -12.19 4.74 -7.00
CA GLY A 17 -12.62 3.76 -8.00
C GLY A 17 -13.49 4.35 -9.12
N GLU A 18 -13.78 5.64 -9.10
CA GLU A 18 -14.61 6.29 -10.13
C GLU A 18 -13.86 6.38 -11.46
N PRO A 19 -14.50 6.05 -12.60
CA PRO A 19 -13.89 6.18 -13.91
C PRO A 19 -13.53 7.64 -14.28
N LEU A 20 -12.39 7.82 -14.95
CA LEU A 20 -11.96 9.14 -15.44
C LEU A 20 -13.02 9.90 -16.27
N PRO A 21 -13.82 9.27 -17.15
CA PRO A 21 -14.89 9.98 -17.88
C PRO A 21 -15.94 10.61 -16.98
N ASP A 22 -16.30 9.94 -15.88
CA ASP A 22 -17.32 10.39 -14.94
C ASP A 22 -16.81 11.55 -14.09
N ILE A 23 -15.56 11.45 -13.63
CA ILE A 23 -14.83 12.56 -13.00
C ILE A 23 -14.76 13.75 -13.95
N ALA A 24 -14.35 13.55 -15.21
CA ALA A 24 -14.25 14.64 -16.18
C ALA A 24 -15.61 15.30 -16.48
N ALA A 25 -16.72 14.54 -16.40
CA ALA A 25 -18.07 15.08 -16.51
C ALA A 25 -18.48 15.90 -15.28
N ARG A 26 -18.24 15.41 -14.06
CA ARG A 26 -18.57 16.09 -12.80
C ARG A 26 -17.84 17.42 -12.62
N PHE A 27 -16.60 17.48 -13.07
CA PHE A 27 -15.73 18.64 -12.91
C PHE A 27 -15.76 19.59 -14.12
N ARG A 28 -16.58 19.31 -15.14
CA ARG A 28 -16.77 20.21 -16.28
C ARG A 28 -17.37 21.53 -15.80
N GLY A 29 -16.71 22.65 -16.10
CA GLY A 29 -17.14 23.99 -15.66
C GLY A 29 -16.94 24.27 -14.17
N ARG A 30 -16.36 23.34 -13.39
CA ARG A 30 -15.99 23.55 -11.98
C ARG A 30 -14.55 24.08 -11.91
N GLY A 31 -14.26 24.87 -10.87
CA GLY A 31 -12.93 25.44 -10.65
C GLY A 31 -11.91 24.42 -10.16
N TYR A 32 -10.63 24.62 -10.52
CA TYR A 32 -9.51 23.75 -10.14
C TYR A 32 -9.33 23.57 -8.62
N GLY A 33 -9.71 24.57 -7.81
CA GLY A 33 -9.67 24.48 -6.35
C GLY A 33 -10.62 23.41 -5.79
N TYR A 34 -11.77 23.21 -6.42
CA TYR A 34 -12.75 22.20 -6.01
C TYR A 34 -12.22 20.78 -6.26
N LEU A 35 -11.54 20.54 -7.39
CA LEU A 35 -10.88 19.26 -7.68
C LEU A 35 -9.80 18.92 -6.66
N LYS A 36 -8.99 19.91 -6.25
CA LYS A 36 -7.96 19.70 -5.23
C LYS A 36 -8.55 19.33 -3.87
N ALA A 37 -9.65 19.97 -3.48
CA ALA A 37 -10.32 19.68 -2.22
C ALA A 37 -10.84 18.24 -2.20
N GLU A 38 -11.61 17.83 -3.22
CA GLU A 38 -12.12 16.45 -3.29
C GLU A 38 -11.01 15.40 -3.35
N VAL A 39 -9.92 15.66 -4.08
CA VAL A 39 -8.74 14.77 -4.08
C VAL A 39 -8.15 14.64 -2.69
N SER A 40 -8.05 15.74 -1.94
CA SER A 40 -7.47 15.70 -0.59
C SER A 40 -8.34 14.88 0.35
N ASP A 41 -9.65 15.11 0.32
CA ASP A 41 -10.61 14.39 1.15
C ASP A 41 -10.60 12.89 0.81
N ALA A 42 -10.60 12.54 -0.48
CA ALA A 42 -10.56 11.15 -0.93
C ALA A 42 -9.27 10.42 -0.50
N ILE A 43 -8.11 11.10 -0.52
CA ILE A 43 -6.85 10.53 -0.03
C ILE A 43 -6.92 10.29 1.48
N VAL A 44 -7.42 11.27 2.25
CA VAL A 44 -7.53 11.16 3.71
C VAL A 44 -8.44 9.99 4.08
N GLU A 45 -9.63 9.91 3.47
CA GLU A 45 -10.58 8.82 3.71
C GLU A 45 -9.97 7.47 3.32
N ARG A 46 -9.31 7.38 2.16
CA ARG A 46 -8.73 6.13 1.68
C ARG A 46 -7.59 5.60 2.55
N LEU A 47 -6.80 6.49 3.13
CA LEU A 47 -5.64 6.16 3.97
C LEU A 47 -5.95 6.05 5.46
N ALA A 48 -7.10 6.56 5.92
CA ALA A 48 -7.48 6.53 7.34
C ALA A 48 -7.40 5.11 7.95
N PRO A 49 -7.93 4.04 7.31
CA PRO A 49 -7.84 2.69 7.88
C PRO A 49 -6.41 2.17 8.01
N VAL A 50 -5.54 2.52 7.05
CA VAL A 50 -4.11 2.13 7.07
C VAL A 50 -3.39 2.85 8.21
N ARG A 51 -3.70 4.14 8.41
CA ARG A 51 -3.14 4.92 9.52
C ARG A 51 -3.60 4.39 10.87
N GLU A 52 -4.88 4.06 11.02
CA GLU A 52 -5.44 3.51 12.26
C GLU A 52 -4.78 2.17 12.60
N GLU A 53 -4.66 1.27 11.62
CA GLU A 53 -4.01 -0.02 11.83
C GLU A 53 -2.53 0.13 12.15
N TYR A 54 -1.83 1.05 11.47
CA TYR A 54 -0.44 1.36 11.79
C TYR A 54 -0.27 1.82 13.24
N LEU A 55 -1.12 2.73 13.71
CA LEU A 55 -1.07 3.23 15.09
C LEU A 55 -1.36 2.10 16.09
N ARG A 56 -2.38 1.28 15.82
CA ARG A 56 -2.70 0.09 16.63
C ARG A 56 -1.50 -0.85 16.74
N LEU A 57 -0.84 -1.14 15.62
CA LEU A 57 0.34 -2.01 15.59
C LEU A 57 1.54 -1.41 16.34
N CYS A 58 1.73 -0.09 16.27
CA CYS A 58 2.77 0.59 17.05
C CYS A 58 2.53 0.49 18.56
N ASP A 59 1.27 0.45 19.00
CA ASP A 59 0.89 0.28 20.39
C ASP A 59 0.95 -1.19 20.87
N GLU A 60 1.20 -2.14 19.95
CA GLU A 60 1.31 -3.59 20.24
C GLU A 60 2.67 -4.19 19.81
N PRO A 61 3.82 -3.77 20.38
CA PRO A 61 5.14 -4.28 19.97
C PRO A 61 5.28 -5.81 20.04
N ALA A 62 4.69 -6.44 21.07
CA ALA A 62 4.74 -7.89 21.26
C ALA A 62 4.05 -8.67 20.13
N TYR A 63 3.02 -8.10 19.51
CA TYR A 63 2.37 -8.70 18.34
C TYR A 63 3.33 -8.73 17.15
N ILE A 64 4.06 -7.64 16.91
CA ILE A 64 5.04 -7.54 15.83
C ILE A 64 6.18 -8.54 16.04
N ASP A 65 6.72 -8.62 17.25
CA ASP A 65 7.78 -9.58 17.58
C ASP A 65 7.31 -11.03 17.32
N GLY A 66 6.09 -11.38 17.73
CA GLY A 66 5.51 -12.70 17.45
C GLY A 66 5.26 -12.98 15.97
N VAL A 67 4.95 -11.96 15.16
CA VAL A 67 4.88 -12.10 13.70
C VAL A 67 6.28 -12.38 13.13
N LEU A 68 7.30 -11.61 13.54
CA LEU A 68 8.67 -11.77 13.07
C LEU A 68 9.26 -13.13 13.43
N GLU A 69 9.03 -13.62 14.65
CA GLU A 69 9.49 -14.93 15.09
C GLU A 69 8.92 -16.07 14.23
N ARG A 70 7.60 -16.05 13.99
CA ARG A 70 6.94 -17.05 13.13
C ARG A 70 7.45 -17.00 11.70
N SER A 71 7.51 -15.80 11.10
CA SER A 71 8.03 -15.65 9.74
C SER A 71 9.50 -16.08 9.62
N ALA A 72 10.31 -15.87 10.67
CA ALA A 72 11.69 -16.34 10.71
C ALA A 72 11.77 -17.88 10.78
N GLU A 73 10.90 -18.54 11.54
CA GLU A 73 10.84 -20.00 11.59
C GLU A 73 10.44 -20.61 10.24
N GLU A 74 9.42 -20.05 9.59
CA GLU A 74 8.98 -20.45 8.25
C GLU A 74 10.11 -20.28 7.22
N ALA A 75 10.74 -19.10 7.20
CA ALA A 75 11.86 -18.81 6.30
C ALA A 75 13.06 -19.73 6.55
N ARG A 76 13.41 -20.01 7.82
CA ARG A 76 14.48 -20.95 8.19
C ARG A 76 14.18 -22.35 7.71
N THR A 77 12.94 -22.79 7.75
CA THR A 77 12.54 -24.12 7.28
C THR A 77 12.79 -24.27 5.79
N ILE A 78 12.43 -23.26 4.99
CA ILE A 78 12.72 -23.24 3.55
C ILE A 78 14.23 -23.17 3.29
N ALA A 79 14.93 -22.26 3.97
CA ALA A 79 16.36 -22.07 3.79
C ALA A 79 17.19 -23.30 4.18
N ARG A 80 16.75 -24.07 5.19
CA ARG A 80 17.41 -25.32 5.62
C ARG A 80 17.51 -26.34 4.48
N THR A 81 16.47 -26.47 3.66
CA THR A 81 16.50 -27.38 2.50
C THR A 81 17.54 -26.93 1.47
N THR A 82 17.61 -25.63 1.19
CA THR A 82 18.60 -25.08 0.25
C THR A 82 20.02 -25.26 0.76
N ILE A 83 20.29 -24.93 2.03
CA ILE A 83 21.65 -25.01 2.58
C ILE A 83 22.11 -26.45 2.74
N ALA A 84 21.21 -27.41 3.04
CA ALA A 84 21.54 -28.82 3.06
C ALA A 84 22.05 -29.29 1.69
N ARG A 85 21.31 -28.99 0.62
CA ARG A 85 21.73 -29.33 -0.75
C ARG A 85 23.08 -28.69 -1.12
N VAL A 86 23.32 -27.44 -0.72
CA VAL A 86 24.61 -26.79 -0.95
C VAL A 86 25.72 -27.53 -0.22
N ARG A 87 25.52 -27.86 1.07
CA ARG A 87 26.49 -28.59 1.90
C ARG A 87 26.88 -29.94 1.30
N ASP A 88 25.90 -30.70 0.82
CA ASP A 88 26.13 -31.99 0.16
C ASP A 88 27.00 -31.82 -1.10
N VAL A 89 26.70 -30.82 -1.93
CA VAL A 89 27.44 -30.55 -3.18
C VAL A 89 28.89 -30.11 -2.92
N VAL A 90 29.13 -29.34 -1.85
CA VAL A 90 30.47 -28.83 -1.53
C VAL A 90 31.28 -29.78 -0.61
N GLY A 91 30.73 -30.95 -0.26
CA GLY A 91 31.40 -31.95 0.58
C GLY A 91 31.47 -31.57 2.06
N LEU A 92 30.55 -30.72 2.54
CA LEU A 92 30.42 -30.33 3.95
C LEU A 92 29.22 -31.00 4.64
N GLY A 93 28.54 -31.93 3.93
CA GLY A 93 27.34 -32.64 4.36
C GLY A 93 27.56 -34.15 4.39
#